data_AF-A0A2A5BKP6-F1
#
_entry.id   AF-A0A2A5BKP6-F1
#
_cell.length_a   1.000
_cell.length_b   1.000
_cell.length_c   1.000
_cell.angle_alpha   90.00
_cell.angle_beta   90.00
_cell.angle_gamma   90.00
#
_symmetry.space_group_name_H-M   'P 1'
#
loop_
_entity.id
_entity.type
_entity.pdbx_description
1 polymer ?
#
loop_
_entity_poly.entity_id
_entity_poly.type
_entity_poly.pdbx_seq_one_letter_code
_entity_poly.pdbx_strand_id
1 'polypeptide(L)'
;MTFNKKLLAGLVAFAAASTSAQAVTVAANDGWTLGVSGSVNQFLTFTDVDGGDNVSEVRNGLLPAFLSFDMTAPTMNGLDIAAHISISPSTNGQSYAGSLEQREAYFTVAGSFGQVLAGKAIGLYGSHNILTDQTLFGVGYGTTGNLQTTLGGINLGYDYANWRSQIKWTSNDMNGFKIAFAAVDPNTGTSLGGNSDQDNLRFEGDLSYAGAFDGGSYTGWLSAMHQSNEGTIEDNKAWTVGGTLVVGGFEAMAQYSDSEQGDFGTAASLNTTTGVITGPVAAVANAVSEYDQFIVQAGYRFAGTTLVSAQYSEREDDIAGGTNLEDEKWTIGVYHDVNANLKLVAEYTNVEMDNDDSETDIISLGGFVFF
;
A
#
# COMPACT_ATOMS: atom_id res chain seq x y z
N MET A 1 -4.14 40.59 -6.02
CA MET A 1 -3.32 39.69 -6.86
C MET A 1 -3.66 38.27 -6.42
N THR A 2 -4.36 37.57 -7.28
CA THR A 2 -4.91 36.22 -7.10
C THR A 2 -3.82 35.18 -7.34
N PHE A 3 -3.55 34.32 -6.37
CA PHE A 3 -3.04 32.97 -6.59
C PHE A 3 -3.59 32.08 -5.47
N ASN A 4 -4.75 31.48 -5.72
CA ASN A 4 -5.30 30.41 -4.91
C ASN A 4 -5.25 29.14 -5.78
N LYS A 5 -4.25 28.29 -5.53
CA LYS A 5 -4.11 26.94 -6.09
C LYS A 5 -3.47 26.08 -5.02
N LYS A 6 -4.13 24.97 -4.70
CA LYS A 6 -3.75 23.83 -3.84
C LYS A 6 -4.71 23.65 -2.66
N LEU A 7 -5.85 23.02 -2.95
CA LEU A 7 -6.40 22.00 -2.06
C LEU A 7 -7.31 21.09 -2.89
N LEU A 8 -6.73 20.04 -3.46
CA LEU A 8 -7.46 18.89 -3.97
C LEU A 8 -6.67 17.64 -3.57
N ALA A 9 -6.73 17.31 -2.28
CA ALA A 9 -6.16 16.08 -1.73
C ALA A 9 -7.28 15.03 -1.64
N GLY A 10 -7.83 14.61 -2.77
CA GLY A 10 -8.53 13.32 -2.87
C GLY A 10 -7.52 12.29 -3.31
N LEU A 11 -7.54 11.07 -2.77
CA LEU A 11 -6.55 10.01 -2.96
C LEU A 11 -6.01 9.93 -4.41
N VAL A 12 -4.89 10.61 -4.63
CA VAL A 12 -3.98 10.45 -5.76
C VAL A 12 -2.60 10.41 -5.12
N ALA A 13 -2.35 9.39 -4.28
CA ALA A 13 -1.14 9.30 -3.48
C ALA A 13 0.11 9.12 -4.37
N PHE A 14 -0.02 8.56 -5.57
CA PHE A 14 1.11 8.33 -6.47
C PHE A 14 1.37 9.45 -7.49
N ALA A 15 0.34 10.19 -7.96
CA ALA A 15 0.62 11.38 -8.77
C ALA A 15 1.15 12.56 -7.93
N ALA A 16 0.95 12.57 -6.61
CA ALA A 16 1.55 13.56 -5.72
C ALA A 16 3.08 13.41 -5.62
N ALA A 17 3.59 12.17 -5.61
CA ALA A 17 5.02 11.87 -5.58
C ALA A 17 5.75 12.23 -6.90
N SER A 18 5.03 12.34 -8.03
CA SER A 18 5.59 12.75 -9.32
C SER A 18 5.50 14.25 -9.61
N THR A 19 4.88 15.08 -8.75
CA THR A 19 4.67 16.51 -9.05
C THR A 19 5.94 17.37 -9.15
N SER A 20 7.11 16.82 -8.80
CA SER A 20 8.40 17.47 -8.99
C SER A 20 9.25 16.85 -10.09
N ALA A 21 8.89 15.66 -10.57
CA ALA A 21 9.48 15.04 -11.74
C ALA A 21 8.79 15.57 -13.01
N GLN A 22 9.51 15.67 -14.13
CA GLN A 22 9.02 16.33 -15.34
C GLN A 22 7.98 15.46 -16.08
N ALA A 23 6.78 15.32 -15.50
CA ALA A 23 5.66 14.68 -16.17
C ALA A 23 5.41 15.37 -17.52
N VAL A 24 5.50 14.60 -18.61
CA VAL A 24 5.29 15.14 -19.96
C VAL A 24 3.79 15.31 -20.16
N THR A 25 3.35 16.55 -20.34
CA THR A 25 1.94 16.85 -20.63
C THR A 25 1.78 17.22 -22.11
N VAL A 26 0.96 16.45 -22.83
CA VAL A 26 0.51 16.78 -24.18
C VAL A 26 -0.91 17.32 -24.10
N ALA A 27 -1.13 18.55 -24.57
CA ALA A 27 -2.45 19.14 -24.67
C ALA A 27 -3.00 18.96 -26.09
N ALA A 28 -4.22 18.44 -26.22
CA ALA A 28 -4.96 18.36 -27.47
C ALA A 28 -5.71 19.68 -27.73
N ASN A 29 -6.03 19.94 -29.01
CA ASN A 29 -6.69 21.19 -29.44
C ASN A 29 -8.11 21.37 -28.87
N ASP A 30 -8.74 20.30 -28.39
CA ASP A 30 -10.06 20.29 -27.77
C ASP A 30 -10.01 20.47 -26.24
N GLY A 31 -8.82 20.73 -25.69
CA GLY A 31 -8.60 21.04 -24.28
C GLY A 31 -8.36 19.81 -23.39
N TRP A 32 -8.34 18.60 -23.95
CA TRP A 32 -7.85 17.43 -23.21
C TRP A 32 -6.35 17.53 -22.93
N THR A 33 -5.93 17.01 -21.79
CA THR A 33 -4.52 16.84 -21.45
C THR A 33 -4.20 15.37 -21.21
N LEU A 34 -3.07 14.92 -21.75
CA LEU A 34 -2.44 13.64 -21.43
C LEU A 34 -1.15 13.91 -20.66
N GLY A 35 -1.11 13.52 -19.39
CA GLY A 35 0.11 13.43 -18.59
C GLY A 35 0.72 12.05 -18.68
N VAL A 36 2.05 11.98 -18.75
CA VAL A 36 2.80 10.73 -18.59
C VAL A 36 3.79 10.93 -17.45
N SER A 37 3.74 10.02 -16.47
CA SER A 37 4.67 10.00 -15.34
C SER A 37 5.02 8.58 -14.95
N GLY A 38 6.03 8.41 -14.10
CA GLY A 38 6.34 7.09 -13.59
C GLY A 38 7.47 7.05 -12.59
N SER A 39 7.78 5.83 -12.18
CA SER A 39 8.92 5.55 -11.31
C SER A 39 9.51 4.19 -11.61
N VAL A 40 10.83 4.09 -11.52
CA VAL A 40 11.56 2.81 -11.52
C VAL A 40 12.40 2.76 -10.25
N ASN A 41 12.45 1.60 -9.60
CA ASN A 41 13.29 1.39 -8.43
C ASN A 41 14.03 0.06 -8.52
N GLN A 42 15.14 -0.01 -7.80
CA GLN A 42 15.99 -1.19 -7.72
C GLN A 42 16.76 -1.17 -6.41
N PHE A 43 16.90 -2.35 -5.81
CA PHE A 43 17.55 -2.60 -4.54
C PHE A 43 18.46 -3.82 -4.65
N LEU A 44 19.60 -3.74 -3.97
CA LEU A 44 20.37 -4.88 -3.53
C LEU A 44 19.83 -5.29 -2.16
N THR A 45 19.52 -6.58 -1.99
CA THR A 45 19.05 -7.12 -0.72
C THR A 45 19.94 -8.27 -0.28
N PHE A 46 20.33 -8.28 0.99
CA PHE A 46 21.06 -9.36 1.64
C PHE A 46 20.21 -9.84 2.80
N THR A 47 19.80 -11.11 2.73
CA THR A 47 18.91 -11.74 3.70
C THR A 47 19.68 -12.85 4.41
N ASP A 48 19.73 -12.79 5.72
CA ASP A 48 20.21 -13.86 6.59
C ASP A 48 18.99 -14.48 7.27
N VAL A 49 18.79 -15.79 7.12
CA VAL A 49 17.65 -16.51 7.70
C VAL A 49 18.23 -17.51 8.68
N ASP A 50 17.86 -17.41 9.96
CA ASP A 50 18.34 -18.36 10.95
C ASP A 50 17.86 -19.79 10.61
N GLY A 51 18.78 -20.75 10.74
CA GLY A 51 18.54 -22.13 10.29
C GLY A 51 18.36 -22.33 8.78
N GLY A 52 18.46 -21.26 7.97
CA GLY A 52 18.24 -21.27 6.52
C GLY A 52 19.49 -20.92 5.69
N ASP A 53 19.28 -20.75 4.37
CA ASP A 53 20.32 -20.28 3.46
C ASP A 53 20.30 -18.75 3.35
N ASN A 54 21.47 -18.11 3.39
CA ASN A 54 21.59 -16.67 3.13
C ASN A 54 21.28 -16.39 1.65
N VAL A 55 20.44 -15.39 1.40
CA VAL A 55 19.99 -15.03 0.05
C VAL A 55 20.46 -13.62 -0.30
N SER A 56 21.01 -13.46 -1.51
CA SER A 56 21.29 -12.15 -2.08
C SER A 56 20.47 -11.95 -3.35
N GLU A 57 19.73 -10.85 -3.44
CA GLU A 57 18.90 -10.53 -4.60
C GLU A 57 19.17 -9.10 -5.12
N VAL A 58 18.86 -8.91 -6.40
CA VAL A 58 18.74 -7.60 -7.03
C VAL A 58 17.27 -7.49 -7.43
N ARG A 59 16.51 -6.63 -6.75
CA ARG A 59 15.05 -6.57 -6.92
C ARG A 59 14.42 -5.20 -6.76
N ASN A 60 13.15 -5.04 -7.13
CA ASN A 60 12.38 -3.88 -6.71
C ASN A 60 11.85 -4.07 -5.29
N GLY A 61 11.56 -2.96 -4.63
CA GLY A 61 10.98 -2.92 -3.30
C GLY A 61 9.47 -3.21 -3.27
N LEU A 62 8.81 -2.70 -2.23
CA LEU A 62 7.37 -2.86 -2.02
C LEU A 62 6.59 -2.20 -3.15
N LEU A 63 6.97 -0.97 -3.49
CA LEU A 63 6.41 -0.28 -4.64
C LEU A 63 7.07 -0.82 -5.92
N PRO A 64 6.32 -1.34 -6.90
CA PRO A 64 6.89 -1.76 -8.18
C PRO A 64 7.29 -0.54 -9.01
N ALA A 65 7.84 -0.79 -10.20
CA ALA A 65 7.91 0.27 -11.19
C ALA A 65 6.50 0.62 -11.71
N PHE A 66 6.32 1.86 -12.15
CA PHE A 66 5.08 2.37 -12.73
C PHE A 66 5.37 3.21 -13.96
N LEU A 67 4.52 3.05 -14.97
CA LEU A 67 4.32 4.00 -16.04
C LEU A 67 2.83 4.34 -16.10
N SER A 68 2.50 5.60 -15.87
CA SER A 68 1.14 6.10 -15.71
C SER A 68 0.78 7.07 -16.82
N PHE A 69 -0.47 6.94 -17.30
CA PHE A 69 -1.09 7.82 -18.28
C PHE A 69 -2.32 8.45 -17.63
N ASP A 70 -2.31 9.77 -17.52
CA ASP A 70 -3.37 10.56 -16.92
C ASP A 70 -4.05 11.41 -17.98
N MET A 71 -5.30 11.09 -18.31
CA MET A 71 -6.10 11.87 -19.24
C MET A 71 -7.09 12.74 -18.47
N THR A 72 -7.10 14.05 -18.71
CA THR A 72 -8.06 14.97 -18.09
C THR A 72 -8.81 15.75 -19.16
N ALA A 73 -10.13 15.76 -19.05
CA ALA A 73 -11.01 16.54 -19.92
C ALA A 73 -11.12 17.99 -19.42
N PRO A 74 -11.49 18.95 -20.29
CA PRO A 74 -12.00 20.23 -19.82
C PRO A 74 -13.19 20.04 -18.89
N THR A 75 -13.33 20.90 -17.88
CA THR A 75 -14.53 20.92 -17.03
C THR A 75 -15.77 21.17 -17.90
N MET A 76 -16.75 20.28 -17.83
CA MET A 76 -17.98 20.35 -18.61
C MET A 76 -19.19 20.27 -17.70
N ASN A 77 -20.08 21.28 -17.76
CA ASN A 77 -21.30 21.33 -16.94
C ASN A 77 -21.04 21.18 -15.42
N GLY A 78 -19.91 21.71 -14.94
CA GLY A 78 -19.50 21.59 -13.53
C GLY A 78 -18.98 20.21 -13.14
N LEU A 79 -18.64 19.36 -14.12
CA LEU A 79 -18.02 18.06 -13.92
C LEU A 79 -16.57 18.08 -14.40
N ASP A 80 -15.68 17.58 -13.54
CA ASP A 80 -14.29 17.29 -13.88
C ASP A 80 -14.18 15.80 -14.16
N ILE A 81 -13.74 15.45 -15.37
CA ILE A 81 -13.64 14.06 -15.83
C ILE A 81 -12.16 13.75 -16.08
N ALA A 82 -11.70 12.65 -15.51
CA ALA A 82 -10.35 12.14 -15.75
C ALA A 82 -10.35 10.62 -15.92
N ALA A 83 -9.32 10.10 -16.57
CA ALA A 83 -9.04 8.67 -16.67
C ALA A 83 -7.57 8.42 -16.37
N HIS A 84 -7.29 7.27 -15.77
CA HIS A 84 -5.96 6.84 -15.40
C HIS A 84 -5.75 5.40 -15.85
N ILE A 85 -4.61 5.13 -16.48
CA ILE A 85 -4.17 3.78 -16.85
C ILE A 85 -2.70 3.67 -16.50
N SER A 86 -2.31 2.59 -15.81
CA SER A 86 -0.92 2.31 -15.51
C SER A 86 -0.46 0.93 -15.98
N ILE A 87 0.85 0.84 -16.22
CA ILE A 87 1.59 -0.39 -16.41
C ILE A 87 2.56 -0.49 -15.23
N SER A 88 2.54 -1.63 -14.53
CA SER A 88 3.33 -1.82 -13.31
C SER A 88 4.27 -3.01 -13.42
N PRO A 89 5.37 -2.89 -14.19
CA PRO A 89 6.30 -4.00 -14.34
C PRO A 89 7.08 -4.22 -13.04
N SER A 90 7.33 -5.49 -12.72
CA SER A 90 8.37 -5.85 -11.76
C SER A 90 9.74 -5.82 -12.44
N THR A 91 10.80 -5.51 -11.67
CA THR A 91 12.18 -5.70 -12.12
C THR A 91 12.65 -7.14 -11.97
N ASN A 92 11.80 -8.00 -11.41
CA ASN A 92 12.02 -9.40 -11.08
C ASN A 92 11.04 -10.29 -11.84
N GLY A 93 11.33 -11.59 -11.89
CA GLY A 93 10.54 -12.56 -12.65
C GLY A 93 10.88 -12.63 -14.15
N GLN A 94 10.20 -13.54 -14.86
CA GLN A 94 10.44 -13.81 -16.28
C GLN A 94 9.56 -12.93 -17.18
N SER A 95 10.15 -12.24 -18.16
CA SER A 95 9.44 -11.31 -19.06
C SER A 95 8.33 -11.92 -19.93
N TYR A 96 8.25 -13.25 -20.01
CA TYR A 96 7.34 -13.96 -20.92
C TYR A 96 6.22 -14.76 -20.20
N ALA A 97 6.18 -14.75 -18.87
CA ALA A 97 5.30 -15.60 -18.08
C ALA A 97 4.30 -14.80 -17.22
N GLY A 98 3.50 -13.93 -17.83
CA GLY A 98 2.41 -13.23 -17.14
C GLY A 98 2.85 -12.25 -16.04
N SER A 99 4.13 -11.87 -16.00
CA SER A 99 4.76 -11.07 -14.95
C SER A 99 4.41 -9.56 -14.97
N LEU A 100 3.55 -9.15 -15.91
CA LEU A 100 3.16 -7.75 -16.06
C LEU A 100 1.89 -7.51 -15.24
N GLU A 101 2.06 -6.85 -14.11
CA GLU A 101 0.94 -6.48 -13.26
C GLU A 101 0.25 -5.22 -13.82
N GLN A 102 -1.08 -5.28 -13.92
CA GLN A 102 -1.90 -4.12 -14.19
C GLN A 102 -2.56 -3.71 -12.87
N ARG A 103 -2.12 -2.60 -12.28
CA ARG A 103 -2.59 -2.15 -10.96
C ARG A 103 -3.72 -1.14 -11.06
N GLU A 104 -3.66 -0.22 -12.02
CA GLU A 104 -4.63 0.86 -12.14
C GLU A 104 -5.20 1.02 -13.54
N ALA A 105 -6.52 1.05 -13.64
CA ALA A 105 -7.27 1.39 -14.84
C ALA A 105 -8.66 1.84 -14.42
N TYR A 106 -8.87 3.15 -14.36
CA TYR A 106 -10.11 3.73 -13.86
C TYR A 106 -10.41 5.07 -14.49
N PHE A 107 -11.65 5.53 -14.34
CA PHE A 107 -12.01 6.92 -14.57
C PHE A 107 -12.58 7.53 -13.30
N THR A 108 -12.55 8.86 -13.25
CA THR A 108 -13.20 9.64 -12.20
C THR A 108 -14.14 10.68 -12.79
N VAL A 109 -15.21 10.96 -12.06
CA VAL A 109 -16.11 12.09 -12.31
C VAL A 109 -16.29 12.83 -10.99
N ALA A 110 -15.85 14.08 -10.94
CA ALA A 110 -15.96 14.93 -9.77
C ALA A 110 -16.87 16.14 -10.03
N GLY A 111 -17.51 16.63 -8.96
CA GLY A 111 -18.34 17.82 -8.99
C GLY A 111 -18.77 18.24 -7.58
N SER A 112 -19.88 18.98 -7.49
CA SER A 112 -20.42 19.44 -6.18
C SER A 112 -20.83 18.29 -5.23
N PHE A 113 -21.02 17.09 -5.76
CA PHE A 113 -21.36 15.89 -5.00
C PHE A 113 -20.14 15.13 -4.43
N GLY A 114 -18.91 15.58 -4.70
CA GLY A 114 -17.70 14.80 -4.43
C GLY A 114 -17.16 14.18 -5.71
N GLN A 115 -16.50 13.02 -5.57
CA GLN A 115 -15.88 12.29 -6.68
C GLN A 115 -16.37 10.85 -6.69
N VAL A 116 -16.72 10.34 -7.88
CA VAL A 116 -16.87 8.91 -8.14
C VAL A 116 -15.66 8.42 -8.91
N LEU A 117 -15.05 7.33 -8.46
CA LEU A 117 -14.06 6.52 -9.17
C LEU A 117 -14.71 5.20 -9.58
N ALA A 118 -14.49 4.76 -10.82
CA ALA A 118 -14.92 3.44 -11.28
C ALA A 118 -13.82 2.77 -12.09
N GLY A 119 -13.47 1.54 -11.72
CA GLY A 119 -12.43 0.74 -12.36
C GLY A 119 -11.55 0.01 -11.35
N LYS A 120 -10.32 -0.31 -11.73
CA LYS A 120 -9.33 -0.93 -10.84
C LYS A 120 -8.43 0.13 -10.23
N ALA A 121 -8.39 0.21 -8.90
CA ALA A 121 -7.52 1.10 -8.13
C ALA A 121 -7.19 0.45 -6.77
N ILE A 122 -6.33 1.07 -5.97
CA ILE A 122 -6.07 0.59 -4.61
C ILE A 122 -7.38 0.53 -3.80
N GLY A 123 -7.58 -0.55 -3.02
CA GLY A 123 -8.72 -0.70 -2.11
C GLY A 123 -8.83 0.48 -1.15
N LEU A 124 -10.02 0.78 -0.67
CA LEU A 124 -10.25 1.85 0.29
C LEU A 124 -9.78 1.42 1.69
N TYR A 125 -10.19 0.24 2.15
CA TYR A 125 -9.69 -0.37 3.38
C TYR A 125 -8.19 -0.70 3.24
N GLY A 126 -7.40 -0.39 4.26
CA GLY A 126 -5.95 -0.62 4.27
C GLY A 126 -5.14 0.40 3.45
N SER A 127 -5.77 1.30 2.69
CA SER A 127 -5.02 2.26 1.85
C SER A 127 -4.18 3.22 2.68
N HIS A 128 -4.74 3.79 3.75
CA HIS A 128 -3.97 4.62 4.66
C HIS A 128 -2.77 3.88 5.24
N ASN A 129 -2.93 2.61 5.56
CA ASN A 129 -1.92 1.79 6.19
C ASN A 129 -0.66 1.65 5.33
N ILE A 130 -0.83 1.13 4.11
CA ILE A 130 0.30 0.96 3.19
C ILE A 130 0.85 2.30 2.70
N LEU A 131 0.01 3.32 2.53
CA LEU A 131 0.45 4.62 2.01
C LEU A 131 1.18 5.48 3.05
N THR A 132 1.15 5.09 4.33
CA THR A 132 1.86 5.78 5.41
C THR A 132 3.01 4.98 6.01
N ASP A 133 3.20 3.72 5.60
CA ASP A 133 4.38 2.91 5.93
C ASP A 133 5.66 3.56 5.36
N GLN A 134 6.67 3.77 6.21
CA GLN A 134 7.99 4.26 5.80
C GLN A 134 8.64 3.39 4.70
N THR A 135 8.42 2.07 4.73
CA THR A 135 9.02 1.10 3.81
C THR A 135 8.32 1.06 2.45
N LEU A 136 7.29 1.89 2.23
CA LEU A 136 6.68 2.09 0.91
C LEU A 136 7.74 2.48 -0.14
N PHE A 137 8.72 3.30 0.26
CA PHE A 137 9.87 3.66 -0.57
C PHE A 137 11.09 2.78 -0.32
N GLY A 138 10.90 1.55 0.12
CA GLY A 138 11.98 0.62 0.41
C GLY A 138 11.57 -0.81 0.18
N VAL A 139 12.16 -1.71 0.97
CA VAL A 139 12.04 -3.15 0.85
C VAL A 139 11.22 -3.72 2.00
N GLY A 140 11.48 -3.31 3.24
CA GLY A 140 10.91 -3.97 4.42
C GLY A 140 11.33 -5.44 4.48
N TYR A 141 10.38 -6.37 4.33
CA TYR A 141 10.63 -7.83 4.31
C TYR A 141 10.09 -8.54 3.05
N GLY A 142 10.30 -9.86 2.93
CA GLY A 142 9.85 -10.66 1.78
C GLY A 142 10.85 -10.72 0.61
N THR A 143 12.15 -10.75 0.93
CA THR A 143 13.31 -10.65 0.01
C THR A 143 13.84 -11.99 -0.50
N THR A 144 13.00 -13.01 -0.50
CA THR A 144 13.35 -14.41 -0.75
C THR A 144 12.45 -14.98 -1.84
N GLY A 145 13.00 -15.88 -2.66
CA GLY A 145 12.27 -16.50 -3.77
C GLY A 145 12.07 -15.59 -4.98
N ASN A 146 12.67 -14.39 -5.00
CA ASN A 146 12.71 -13.49 -6.15
C ASN A 146 11.32 -13.14 -6.73
N LEU A 147 10.38 -12.82 -5.83
CA LEU A 147 9.00 -12.43 -6.17
C LEU A 147 8.92 -11.08 -6.88
N GLN A 148 7.70 -10.72 -7.33
CA GLN A 148 7.44 -9.48 -8.09
C GLN A 148 7.63 -8.19 -7.27
N THR A 149 7.23 -8.16 -6.00
CA THR A 149 7.52 -7.07 -5.05
C THR A 149 7.87 -7.65 -3.69
N THR A 150 8.53 -6.86 -2.85
CA THR A 150 8.66 -7.17 -1.42
C THR A 150 7.36 -6.77 -0.70
N LEU A 151 7.28 -7.00 0.61
CA LEU A 151 6.04 -6.83 1.38
C LEU A 151 6.00 -5.54 2.21
N GLY A 152 7.13 -4.90 2.49
CA GLY A 152 7.15 -3.69 3.32
C GLY A 152 6.69 -3.99 4.75
N GLY A 153 5.46 -3.62 5.12
CA GLY A 153 4.76 -4.04 6.34
C GLY A 153 3.42 -4.77 6.10
N ILE A 154 3.13 -5.18 4.86
CA ILE A 154 1.93 -5.98 4.56
C ILE A 154 1.95 -7.26 5.40
N ASN A 155 0.84 -7.61 6.06
CA ASN A 155 0.68 -8.77 6.95
C ASN A 155 1.65 -8.84 8.13
N LEU A 156 2.42 -7.78 8.39
CA LEU A 156 3.23 -7.59 9.60
C LEU A 156 3.09 -6.13 10.00
N GLY A 157 1.88 -5.79 10.49
CA GLY A 157 1.51 -4.46 10.96
C GLY A 157 0.31 -3.82 10.24
N TYR A 158 -0.09 -4.35 9.07
CA TYR A 158 -1.36 -4.01 8.41
C TYR A 158 -1.73 -4.96 7.27
N ASP A 159 -3.02 -5.05 6.96
CA ASP A 159 -3.53 -5.78 5.78
C ASP A 159 -3.22 -5.08 4.46
N TYR A 160 -2.96 -5.88 3.42
CA TYR A 160 -2.85 -5.31 2.07
C TYR A 160 -4.18 -4.75 1.57
N ALA A 161 -4.17 -3.44 1.24
CA ALA A 161 -5.30 -2.77 0.59
C ALA A 161 -5.71 -3.44 -0.74
N ASN A 162 -4.73 -4.04 -1.42
CA ASN A 162 -4.85 -4.70 -2.72
C ASN A 162 -5.29 -3.74 -3.85
N TRP A 163 -5.17 -4.18 -5.11
CA TRP A 163 -5.62 -3.44 -6.29
C TRP A 163 -6.94 -4.02 -6.76
N ARG A 164 -8.03 -3.34 -6.42
CA ARG A 164 -9.38 -3.89 -6.49
C ARG A 164 -10.21 -3.23 -7.59
N SER A 165 -11.02 -4.04 -8.25
CA SER A 165 -12.11 -3.56 -9.09
C SER A 165 -13.19 -2.99 -8.19
N GLN A 166 -13.54 -1.71 -8.38
CA GLN A 166 -14.39 -0.98 -7.44
C GLN A 166 -15.17 0.14 -8.11
N ILE A 167 -16.29 0.50 -7.47
CA ILE A 167 -16.93 1.80 -7.60
C ILE A 167 -16.83 2.47 -6.24
N LYS A 168 -16.13 3.59 -6.19
CA LYS A 168 -15.88 4.35 -4.96
C LYS A 168 -16.42 5.76 -5.09
N TRP A 169 -17.12 6.22 -4.07
CA TRP A 169 -17.47 7.62 -3.90
C TRP A 169 -16.65 8.22 -2.74
N THR A 170 -16.20 9.46 -2.92
CA THR A 170 -15.50 10.24 -1.89
C THR A 170 -16.13 11.62 -1.81
N SER A 171 -16.43 12.08 -0.59
CA SER A 171 -16.99 13.40 -0.35
C SER A 171 -16.07 14.52 -0.81
N ASN A 172 -16.64 15.71 -1.03
CA ASN A 172 -15.85 16.92 -1.04
C ASN A 172 -15.15 17.13 0.32
N ASP A 173 -14.08 17.93 0.32
CA ASP A 173 -13.39 18.30 1.57
C ASP A 173 -14.31 19.14 2.46
N MET A 174 -14.51 18.69 3.69
CA MET A 174 -15.36 19.35 4.69
C MET A 174 -14.51 19.97 5.79
N ASN A 175 -13.59 20.88 5.41
CA ASN A 175 -12.58 21.48 6.29
C ASN A 175 -11.63 20.42 6.88
N GLY A 176 -11.06 19.61 6.00
CA GLY A 176 -10.15 18.52 6.36
C GLY A 176 -10.84 17.19 6.64
N PHE A 177 -12.15 17.17 6.88
CA PHE A 177 -12.91 15.92 7.06
C PHE A 177 -13.40 15.37 5.72
N LYS A 178 -13.29 14.04 5.55
CA LYS A 178 -13.75 13.31 4.37
C LYS A 178 -14.39 11.99 4.74
N ILE A 179 -15.31 11.57 3.87
CA ILE A 179 -15.97 10.27 3.93
C ILE A 179 -15.81 9.60 2.56
N ALA A 180 -15.53 8.31 2.54
CA ALA A 180 -15.58 7.51 1.33
C ALA A 180 -16.30 6.18 1.56
N PHE A 181 -16.91 5.68 0.49
CA PHE A 181 -17.56 4.38 0.43
C PHE A 181 -17.20 3.70 -0.88
N ALA A 182 -16.92 2.40 -0.85
CA ALA A 182 -16.67 1.62 -2.05
C ALA A 182 -17.50 0.34 -2.06
N ALA A 183 -18.05 0.01 -3.22
CA ALA A 183 -18.52 -1.32 -3.56
C ALA A 183 -17.42 -1.98 -4.40
N VAL A 184 -17.00 -3.18 -4.00
CA VAL A 184 -15.74 -3.79 -4.41
C VAL A 184 -15.99 -5.23 -4.81
N ASP A 185 -15.31 -5.67 -5.86
CA ASP A 185 -15.30 -7.08 -6.27
C ASP A 185 -14.66 -7.94 -5.16
N PRO A 186 -15.28 -9.07 -4.77
CA PRO A 186 -14.86 -9.82 -3.60
C PRO A 186 -13.60 -10.66 -3.87
N ASN A 187 -12.80 -10.83 -2.82
CA ASN A 187 -11.64 -11.73 -2.81
C ASN A 187 -11.87 -12.85 -1.81
N THR A 188 -11.17 -13.98 -1.98
CA THR A 188 -10.93 -14.89 -0.86
C THR A 188 -10.13 -14.14 0.23
N GLY A 189 -10.51 -14.27 1.51
CA GLY A 189 -9.81 -13.59 2.61
C GLY A 189 -9.96 -12.07 2.67
N THR A 190 -9.08 -11.43 3.44
CA THR A 190 -9.14 -9.99 3.75
C THR A 190 -8.25 -9.16 2.85
N SER A 191 -7.08 -9.67 2.46
CA SER A 191 -5.99 -8.85 1.93
C SER A 191 -5.26 -9.44 0.73
N LEU A 192 -4.70 -10.65 0.82
CA LEU A 192 -3.84 -11.27 -0.20
C LEU A 192 -4.51 -12.38 -1.00
N GLY A 193 -5.75 -12.75 -0.71
CA GLY A 193 -6.42 -13.82 -1.45
C GLY A 193 -6.81 -13.42 -2.88
N GLY A 194 -6.94 -14.45 -3.74
CA GLY A 194 -7.35 -14.30 -5.13
C GLY A 194 -8.80 -13.84 -5.25
N ASN A 195 -9.14 -13.23 -6.39
CA ASN A 195 -10.53 -12.91 -6.74
C ASN A 195 -11.39 -14.18 -6.66
N SER A 196 -12.62 -14.05 -6.17
CA SER A 196 -13.58 -15.14 -6.11
C SER A 196 -14.93 -14.67 -6.62
N ASP A 197 -15.61 -15.50 -7.41
CA ASP A 197 -17.01 -15.28 -7.74
C ASP A 197 -17.85 -15.48 -6.45
N GLN A 198 -18.54 -14.44 -5.99
CA GLN A 198 -19.47 -14.47 -4.86
C GLN A 198 -20.79 -13.80 -5.25
N ASP A 199 -21.88 -14.20 -4.61
CA ASP A 199 -23.20 -13.59 -4.83
C ASP A 199 -23.30 -12.18 -4.24
N ASN A 200 -22.44 -11.84 -3.28
CA ASN A 200 -22.40 -10.53 -2.61
C ASN A 200 -21.10 -9.75 -2.92
N LEU A 201 -21.23 -8.43 -3.03
CA LEU A 201 -20.08 -7.52 -3.12
C LEU A 201 -19.42 -7.34 -1.75
N ARG A 202 -18.15 -6.92 -1.78
CA ARG A 202 -17.47 -6.33 -0.62
C ARG A 202 -17.81 -4.85 -0.52
N PHE A 203 -18.00 -4.37 0.71
CA PHE A 203 -18.20 -2.95 0.99
C PHE A 203 -17.09 -2.43 1.89
N GLU A 204 -16.56 -1.27 1.53
CA GLU A 204 -15.53 -0.58 2.32
C GLU A 204 -15.97 0.83 2.64
N GLY A 205 -15.65 1.29 3.85
CA GLY A 205 -15.92 2.66 4.31
C GLY A 205 -14.68 3.29 4.91
N ASP A 206 -14.56 4.60 4.76
CA ASP A 206 -13.46 5.40 5.32
C ASP A 206 -13.97 6.73 5.86
N LEU A 207 -13.45 7.10 7.03
CA LEU A 207 -13.54 8.43 7.61
C LEU A 207 -12.12 8.95 7.81
N SER A 208 -11.81 10.12 7.30
CA SER A 208 -10.48 10.73 7.44
C SER A 208 -10.57 12.19 7.82
N TYR A 209 -9.60 12.65 8.62
CA TYR A 209 -9.46 14.04 9.02
C TYR A 209 -8.01 14.49 8.91
N ALA A 210 -7.74 15.50 8.10
CA ALA A 210 -6.40 16.04 7.91
C ALA A 210 -6.36 17.54 8.18
N GLY A 211 -5.23 18.01 8.71
CA GLY A 211 -5.03 19.42 9.00
C GLY A 211 -3.56 19.81 9.03
N ALA A 212 -3.33 21.12 9.00
CA ALA A 212 -2.02 21.73 9.14
C ALA A 212 -2.06 22.84 10.18
N PHE A 213 -0.94 23.04 10.86
CA PHE A 213 -0.70 24.12 11.81
C PHE A 213 0.70 24.69 11.58
N ASP A 214 1.06 25.75 12.32
CA ASP A 214 2.38 26.35 12.14
C ASP A 214 3.48 25.35 12.54
N GLY A 215 4.35 25.02 11.58
CA GLY A 215 5.43 24.06 11.76
C GLY A 215 5.01 22.58 11.72
N GLY A 216 3.79 22.23 11.29
CA GLY A 216 3.37 20.84 11.27
C GLY A 216 2.05 20.50 10.57
N SER A 217 1.74 19.21 10.54
CA SER A 217 0.52 18.65 9.97
C SER A 217 0.14 17.34 10.64
N TYR A 218 -1.12 16.95 10.51
CA TYR A 218 -1.62 15.68 11.00
C TYR A 218 -2.66 15.10 10.05
N THR A 219 -2.79 13.78 10.10
CA THR A 219 -3.91 13.04 9.50
C THR A 219 -4.37 12.01 10.52
N GLY A 220 -5.68 11.76 10.60
CA GLY A 220 -6.24 10.61 11.30
C GLY A 220 -7.28 9.94 10.43
N TRP A 221 -7.45 8.62 10.58
CA TRP A 221 -8.43 7.85 9.81
C TRP A 221 -9.04 6.71 10.62
N LEU A 222 -10.21 6.27 10.16
CA LEU A 222 -10.87 5.03 10.54
C LEU A 222 -11.46 4.43 9.25
N SER A 223 -11.02 3.23 8.90
CA SER A 223 -11.50 2.52 7.71
C SER A 223 -11.99 1.13 8.10
N ALA A 224 -13.00 0.61 7.42
CA ALA A 224 -13.54 -0.72 7.66
C ALA A 224 -13.99 -1.39 6.37
N MET A 225 -14.04 -2.72 6.39
CA MET A 225 -14.55 -3.54 5.31
C MET A 225 -15.49 -4.62 5.84
N HIS A 226 -16.45 -4.98 5.00
CA HIS A 226 -17.33 -6.12 5.22
C HIS A 226 -17.58 -6.84 3.90
N GLN A 227 -17.49 -8.16 3.91
CA GLN A 227 -17.80 -9.01 2.76
C GLN A 227 -18.53 -10.25 3.25
N SER A 228 -19.76 -10.46 2.77
CA SER A 228 -20.45 -11.73 2.98
C SER A 228 -19.97 -12.76 1.97
N ASN A 229 -19.55 -13.93 2.46
CA ASN A 229 -19.03 -15.01 1.63
C ASN A 229 -20.05 -16.15 1.52
N GLU A 230 -20.03 -16.86 0.40
CA GLU A 230 -20.78 -18.10 0.24
C GLU A 230 -19.90 -19.34 0.38
N GLY A 231 -20.52 -20.46 0.79
CA GLY A 231 -19.87 -21.77 0.85
C GLY A 231 -19.22 -22.06 2.20
N THR A 232 -17.93 -22.41 2.20
CA THR A 232 -17.18 -22.83 3.41
C THR A 232 -16.35 -21.71 4.04
N ILE A 233 -16.49 -20.49 3.52
CA ILE A 233 -15.80 -19.29 3.99
C ILE A 233 -16.82 -18.46 4.77
N GLU A 234 -16.53 -18.10 6.01
CA GLU A 234 -17.41 -17.22 6.82
C GLU A 234 -17.35 -15.77 6.32
N ASP A 235 -18.18 -14.87 6.85
CA ASP A 235 -18.20 -13.45 6.46
C ASP A 235 -16.96 -12.70 6.97
N ASN A 236 -16.27 -11.98 6.07
CA ASN A 236 -15.09 -11.18 6.44
C ASN A 236 -15.51 -9.83 7.01
N LYS A 237 -14.93 -9.44 8.15
CA LYS A 237 -15.03 -8.09 8.72
C LYS A 237 -13.70 -7.67 9.29
N ALA A 238 -13.24 -6.49 8.89
CA ALA A 238 -12.01 -5.91 9.43
C ALA A 238 -12.11 -4.38 9.52
N TRP A 239 -11.34 -3.80 10.42
CA TRP A 239 -11.24 -2.35 10.59
C TRP A 239 -9.83 -1.92 10.95
N THR A 240 -9.53 -0.66 10.68
CA THR A 240 -8.25 -0.04 11.01
C THR A 240 -8.43 1.41 11.42
N VAL A 241 -7.62 1.84 12.39
CA VAL A 241 -7.54 3.21 12.87
C VAL A 241 -6.09 3.64 12.91
N GLY A 242 -5.81 4.89 12.58
CA GLY A 242 -4.44 5.39 12.69
C GLY A 242 -4.34 6.89 12.52
N GLY A 243 -3.10 7.38 12.61
CA GLY A 243 -2.79 8.77 12.41
C GLY A 243 -1.32 9.05 12.15
N THR A 244 -1.06 10.19 11.55
CA THR A 244 0.28 10.75 11.34
C THR A 244 0.41 12.10 12.03
N LEU A 245 1.63 12.45 12.40
CA LEU A 245 2.01 13.75 12.93
C LEU A 245 3.36 14.18 12.36
N VAL A 246 3.43 15.41 11.87
CA VAL A 246 4.68 16.08 11.49
C VAL A 246 4.81 17.34 12.33
N VAL A 247 5.93 17.51 13.06
CA VAL A 247 6.22 18.71 13.87
C VAL A 247 7.70 19.02 13.81
N GLY A 248 8.07 20.18 13.24
CA GLY A 248 9.44 20.68 13.32
C GLY A 248 10.51 19.71 12.79
N GLY A 249 10.18 18.91 11.77
CA GLY A 249 11.04 17.88 11.19
C GLY A 249 10.87 16.49 11.80
N PHE A 250 10.24 16.34 12.97
CA PHE A 250 9.82 15.04 13.48
C PHE A 250 8.61 14.54 12.71
N GLU A 251 8.62 13.25 12.38
CA GLU A 251 7.53 12.54 11.71
C GLU A 251 7.19 11.30 12.52
N ALA A 252 5.90 11.06 12.77
CA ALA A 252 5.41 9.88 13.47
C ALA A 252 4.14 9.35 12.82
N MET A 253 3.95 8.03 12.87
CA MET A 253 2.73 7.35 12.48
C MET A 253 2.47 6.20 13.44
N ALA A 254 1.20 5.98 13.77
CA ALA A 254 0.74 4.80 14.48
C ALA A 254 -0.60 4.37 13.90
N GLN A 255 -0.80 3.06 13.79
CA GLN A 255 -2.07 2.49 13.38
C GLN A 255 -2.25 1.09 13.96
N TYR A 256 -3.50 0.68 14.06
CA TYR A 256 -3.94 -0.62 14.52
C TYR A 256 -4.99 -1.16 13.54
N SER A 257 -5.05 -2.48 13.37
CA SER A 257 -6.11 -3.14 12.62
C SER A 257 -6.47 -4.46 13.28
N ASP A 258 -7.73 -4.84 13.12
CA ASP A 258 -8.34 -6.01 13.72
C ASP A 258 -9.34 -6.60 12.74
N SER A 259 -9.42 -7.93 12.73
CA SER A 259 -10.29 -8.67 11.85
C SER A 259 -10.85 -9.91 12.52
N GLU A 260 -12.16 -10.08 12.35
CA GLU A 260 -12.89 -11.29 12.76
C GLU A 260 -12.61 -12.48 11.81
N GLN A 261 -11.74 -12.29 10.82
CA GLN A 261 -11.38 -13.33 9.86
C GLN A 261 -10.04 -13.03 9.17
N GLY A 262 -9.19 -14.04 9.03
CA GLY A 262 -7.86 -13.93 8.46
C GLY A 262 -7.83 -14.32 6.99
N ASP A 263 -6.69 -14.12 6.34
CA ASP A 263 -6.51 -14.48 4.95
C ASP A 263 -6.71 -16.00 4.75
N PHE A 264 -7.84 -16.39 4.16
CA PHE A 264 -8.05 -17.77 3.74
C PHE A 264 -6.98 -18.17 2.73
N GLY A 265 -6.39 -19.34 2.99
CA GLY A 265 -5.38 -20.00 2.16
C GLY A 265 -5.52 -19.72 0.66
N THR A 266 -4.62 -18.87 0.20
CA THR A 266 -4.00 -18.69 -1.14
C THR A 266 -3.04 -17.50 -1.09
N ALA A 267 -3.12 -16.69 -0.03
CA ALA A 267 -2.09 -15.74 0.36
C ALA A 267 -0.73 -16.44 0.52
N ALA A 268 0.28 -15.78 -0.02
CA ALA A 268 1.70 -15.98 0.23
C ALA A 268 2.00 -16.38 1.69
N SER A 269 2.07 -17.69 1.98
CA SER A 269 2.68 -18.17 3.22
C SER A 269 4.17 -18.16 3.01
N LEU A 270 4.90 -17.45 3.89
CA LEU A 270 6.34 -17.60 4.00
C LEU A 270 6.60 -19.07 4.34
N ASN A 271 7.23 -19.79 3.43
CA ASN A 271 7.76 -21.11 3.73
C ASN A 271 8.94 -20.90 4.68
N THR A 272 8.66 -21.03 5.97
CA THR A 272 9.57 -20.78 7.09
C THR A 272 10.86 -21.59 7.03
N THR A 273 10.84 -22.77 6.38
CA THR A 273 12.02 -23.61 6.16
C THR A 273 12.97 -23.07 5.08
N THR A 274 12.46 -22.27 4.13
CA THR A 274 13.24 -21.79 2.98
C THR A 274 13.30 -20.27 2.88
N GLY A 275 12.62 -19.58 3.80
CA GLY A 275 12.27 -18.17 3.69
C GLY A 275 11.44 -17.84 2.45
N VAL A 276 11.09 -18.77 1.55
CA VAL A 276 10.45 -18.43 0.28
C VAL A 276 8.95 -18.23 0.47
N ILE A 277 8.40 -17.11 0.00
CA ILE A 277 6.95 -17.01 -0.17
C ILE A 277 6.52 -18.06 -1.22
N THR A 278 5.91 -19.15 -0.77
CA THR A 278 5.36 -20.15 -1.68
C THR A 278 3.97 -19.71 -2.14
N GLY A 279 3.71 -19.84 -3.44
CA GLY A 279 2.38 -19.66 -4.01
C GLY A 279 1.33 -20.57 -3.35
N PRO A 280 0.06 -20.45 -3.76
CA PRO A 280 -1.11 -20.83 -2.97
C PRO A 280 -0.99 -22.23 -2.35
N VAL A 281 -0.87 -22.27 -1.03
CA VAL A 281 -1.06 -23.48 -0.23
C VAL A 281 -2.56 -23.79 -0.22
N ALA A 282 -2.92 -25.06 -0.39
CA ALA A 282 -4.32 -25.48 -0.36
C ALA A 282 -4.98 -25.00 0.95
N ALA A 283 -6.08 -24.26 0.82
CA ALA A 283 -6.86 -23.78 1.95
C ALA A 283 -7.17 -24.95 2.91
N VAL A 284 -6.79 -24.78 4.18
CA VAL A 284 -7.32 -25.64 5.24
C VAL A 284 -8.76 -25.21 5.45
N ALA A 285 -9.71 -26.02 5.00
CA ALA A 285 -11.12 -25.77 5.28
C ALA A 285 -11.33 -25.63 6.80
N ASN A 286 -11.96 -24.53 7.22
CA ASN A 286 -12.31 -24.17 8.60
C ASN A 286 -11.21 -23.63 9.52
N ALA A 287 -10.07 -23.16 9.00
CA ALA A 287 -9.19 -22.32 9.81
C ALA A 287 -9.77 -20.89 9.85
N VAL A 288 -10.60 -20.61 10.86
CA VAL A 288 -10.85 -19.23 11.26
C VAL A 288 -9.57 -18.78 11.95
N SER A 289 -8.88 -17.80 11.36
CA SER A 289 -7.77 -17.11 12.00
C SER A 289 -8.26 -15.70 12.27
N GLU A 290 -8.60 -15.33 13.49
CA GLU A 290 -8.77 -13.91 13.80
C GLU A 290 -7.38 -13.28 13.81
N TYR A 291 -7.27 -11.97 13.57
CA TYR A 291 -5.98 -11.31 13.76
C TYR A 291 -6.16 -9.90 14.29
N ASP A 292 -5.15 -9.46 15.02
CA ASP A 292 -4.89 -8.06 15.25
C ASP A 292 -3.42 -7.74 15.00
N GLN A 293 -3.15 -6.48 14.65
CA GLN A 293 -1.80 -6.03 14.33
C GLN A 293 -1.71 -4.52 14.49
N PHE A 294 -0.52 -4.06 14.85
CA PHE A 294 -0.23 -2.63 14.86
C PHE A 294 1.11 -2.35 14.19
N ILE A 295 1.29 -1.09 13.83
CA ILE A 295 2.59 -0.57 13.41
C ILE A 295 2.75 0.84 13.92
N VAL A 296 3.94 1.12 14.43
CA VAL A 296 4.36 2.45 14.87
C VAL A 296 5.67 2.79 14.18
N GLN A 297 5.81 4.05 13.77
CA GLN A 297 7.07 4.55 13.23
C GLN A 297 7.31 5.98 13.66
N ALA A 298 8.58 6.33 13.83
CA ALA A 298 8.99 7.67 14.16
C ALA A 298 10.38 7.97 13.59
N GLY A 299 10.56 9.21 13.16
CA GLY A 299 11.81 9.66 12.56
C GLY A 299 11.99 11.17 12.59
N TYR A 300 13.14 11.59 12.07
CA TYR A 300 13.46 13.01 11.91
C TYR A 300 13.98 13.30 10.49
N ARG A 301 13.41 14.33 9.87
CA ARG A 301 13.80 14.82 8.56
C ARG A 301 14.84 15.93 8.67
N PHE A 302 16.09 15.56 8.44
CA PHE A 302 17.21 16.48 8.38
C PHE A 302 17.18 17.31 7.11
N ALA A 303 17.34 18.63 7.27
CA ALA A 303 17.42 19.61 6.18
C ALA A 303 16.25 19.56 5.18
N GLY A 304 15.10 18.99 5.57
CA GLY A 304 13.95 18.82 4.69
C GLY A 304 14.11 17.74 3.62
N THR A 305 15.20 16.96 3.61
CA THR A 305 15.50 16.01 2.52
C THR A 305 15.82 14.59 2.99
N THR A 306 16.39 14.41 4.18
CA THR A 306 16.82 13.09 4.67
C THR A 306 16.00 12.68 5.87
N LEU A 307 15.13 11.69 5.72
CA LEU A 307 14.44 11.07 6.83
C LEU A 307 15.29 9.92 7.37
N VAL A 308 15.61 9.96 8.67
CA VAL A 308 16.07 8.79 9.42
C VAL A 308 14.92 8.37 10.31
N SER A 309 14.47 7.13 10.19
CA SER A 309 13.23 6.67 10.83
C SER A 309 13.36 5.22 11.27
N ALA A 310 12.66 4.88 12.34
CA ALA A 310 12.52 3.52 12.86
C ALA A 310 11.03 3.15 12.89
N GLN A 311 10.73 1.88 12.67
CA GLN A 311 9.41 1.29 12.70
C GLN A 311 9.43 -0.01 13.48
N TYR A 312 8.33 -0.31 14.15
CA TYR A 312 8.05 -1.60 14.78
C TYR A 312 6.61 -1.99 14.51
N SER A 313 6.37 -3.28 14.31
CA SER A 313 5.06 -3.87 14.07
C SER A 313 4.99 -5.26 14.67
N GLU A 314 3.83 -5.59 15.22
CA GLU A 314 3.46 -6.93 15.68
C GLU A 314 2.17 -7.34 14.97
N ARG A 315 2.00 -8.66 14.81
CA ARG A 315 0.76 -9.30 14.39
C ARG A 315 0.53 -10.54 15.25
N GLU A 316 -0.66 -10.62 15.80
CA GLU A 316 -1.16 -11.82 16.47
C GLU A 316 -2.23 -12.48 15.58
N ASP A 317 -2.10 -13.78 15.33
CA ASP A 317 -3.09 -14.61 14.64
C ASP A 317 -3.70 -15.63 15.62
N ASP A 318 -5.01 -15.50 15.87
CA ASP A 318 -5.81 -16.38 16.72
C ASP A 318 -6.40 -17.53 15.89
N ILE A 319 -5.72 -18.67 15.90
CA ILE A 319 -6.09 -19.82 15.05
C ILE A 319 -7.04 -20.76 15.79
N ALA A 320 -8.29 -20.85 15.30
CA ALA A 320 -9.29 -21.74 15.87
C ALA A 320 -8.83 -23.22 15.87
N GLY A 321 -8.61 -23.77 17.06
CA GLY A 321 -8.15 -25.16 17.24
C GLY A 321 -6.68 -25.40 16.91
N GLY A 322 -5.90 -24.33 16.72
CA GLY A 322 -4.45 -24.34 16.49
C GLY A 322 -3.67 -23.67 17.62
N THR A 323 -2.40 -23.36 17.32
CA THR A 323 -1.54 -22.52 18.15
C THR A 323 -1.64 -21.10 17.60
N ASN A 324 -1.78 -20.10 18.49
CA ASN A 324 -1.71 -18.70 18.10
C ASN A 324 -0.30 -18.36 17.60
N LEU A 325 -0.21 -17.44 16.66
CA LEU A 325 1.07 -16.98 16.11
C LEU A 325 1.28 -15.53 16.50
N GLU A 326 2.49 -15.20 16.92
CA GLU A 326 2.93 -13.83 17.18
C GLU A 326 4.15 -13.58 16.29
N ASP A 327 3.99 -12.69 15.31
CA ASP A 327 5.08 -12.32 14.41
C ASP A 327 5.41 -10.84 14.63
N GLU A 328 6.70 -10.53 14.72
CA GLU A 328 7.17 -9.16 14.90
C GLU A 328 8.19 -8.74 13.84
N LYS A 329 8.25 -7.43 13.62
CA LYS A 329 9.18 -6.82 12.67
C LYS A 329 9.58 -5.44 13.12
N TRP A 330 10.86 -5.11 12.97
CA TRP A 330 11.32 -3.74 13.05
C TRP A 330 12.21 -3.36 11.87
N THR A 331 12.18 -2.08 11.50
CA THR A 331 12.98 -1.52 10.41
C THR A 331 13.58 -0.19 10.83
N ILE A 332 14.90 -0.02 10.63
CA ILE A 332 15.56 1.28 10.66
C ILE A 332 15.97 1.66 9.24
N GLY A 333 15.55 2.84 8.79
CA GLY A 333 15.74 3.30 7.43
C GLY A 333 16.30 4.71 7.33
N VAL A 334 17.08 4.94 6.26
CA VAL A 334 17.49 6.26 5.79
C VAL A 334 16.92 6.48 4.40
N TYR A 335 16.06 7.50 4.26
CA TYR A 335 15.39 7.86 3.02
C TYR A 335 15.83 9.27 2.62
N HIS A 336 16.63 9.37 1.56
CA HIS A 336 17.24 10.62 1.13
C HIS A 336 16.72 11.09 -0.23
N ASP A 337 16.00 12.21 -0.23
CA ASP A 337 15.62 12.95 -1.42
C ASP A 337 16.84 13.71 -1.98
N VAL A 338 17.56 13.09 -2.93
CA VAL A 338 18.70 13.73 -3.60
C VAL A 338 18.21 14.93 -4.40
N ASN A 339 17.10 14.73 -5.10
CA ASN A 339 16.32 15.77 -5.76
C ASN A 339 14.92 15.23 -6.07
N ALA A 340 14.12 16.03 -6.77
CA ALA A 340 12.78 15.72 -7.23
C ALA A 340 12.61 14.42 -8.04
N ASN A 341 13.69 13.92 -8.65
CA ASN A 341 13.70 12.77 -9.55
C ASN A 341 14.47 11.58 -8.99
N LEU A 342 15.23 11.73 -7.89
CA LEU A 342 16.10 10.69 -7.37
C LEU A 342 15.99 10.61 -5.85
N LYS A 343 15.59 9.44 -5.36
CA LYS A 343 15.60 9.08 -3.94
C LYS A 343 16.55 7.92 -3.72
N LEU A 344 17.41 8.00 -2.70
CA LEU A 344 18.27 6.92 -2.25
C LEU A 344 17.77 6.39 -0.91
N VAL A 345 17.81 5.07 -0.75
CA VAL A 345 17.23 4.39 0.41
C VAL A 345 18.17 3.29 0.88
N ALA A 346 18.34 3.21 2.19
CA ALA A 346 19.01 2.12 2.87
C ALA A 346 18.19 1.71 4.08
N GLU A 347 17.94 0.41 4.23
CA GLU A 347 17.18 -0.15 5.34
C GLU A 347 17.91 -1.34 5.95
N TYR A 348 17.73 -1.49 7.26
CA TYR A 348 17.91 -2.74 7.96
C TYR A 348 16.55 -3.13 8.55
N THR A 349 16.10 -4.35 8.26
CA THR A 349 14.87 -4.93 8.79
C THR A 349 15.20 -6.25 9.47
N ASN A 350 14.57 -6.51 10.60
CA ASN A 350 14.59 -7.81 11.25
C ASN A 350 13.14 -8.27 11.43
N VAL A 351 12.91 -9.56 11.24
CA VAL A 351 11.61 -10.22 11.35
C VAL A 351 11.78 -11.46 12.23
N GLU A 352 10.95 -11.59 13.25
CA GLU A 352 10.87 -12.77 14.11
C GLU A 352 9.48 -13.40 13.91
N MET A 353 9.43 -14.71 13.72
CA MET A 353 8.17 -15.46 13.56
C MET A 353 8.11 -16.62 14.56
N ASP A 354 7.09 -16.62 15.41
CA ASP A 354 6.95 -17.56 16.53
C ASP A 354 6.79 -19.02 16.11
N ASN A 355 6.29 -19.28 14.90
CA ASN A 355 5.97 -20.65 14.46
C ASN A 355 7.18 -21.60 14.48
N ASP A 356 8.40 -21.07 14.30
CA ASP A 356 9.63 -21.85 14.20
C ASP A 356 10.84 -21.20 14.94
N ASP A 357 10.62 -20.23 15.82
CA ASP A 357 11.67 -19.37 16.42
C ASP A 357 12.63 -18.80 15.34
N SER A 358 12.09 -18.46 14.16
CA SER A 358 12.92 -18.08 13.01
C SER A 358 13.15 -16.57 12.98
N GLU A 359 14.42 -16.17 13.01
CA GLU A 359 14.86 -14.78 12.86
C GLU A 359 15.37 -14.55 11.43
N THR A 360 14.98 -13.43 10.81
CA THR A 360 15.45 -13.04 9.48
C THR A 360 15.94 -11.60 9.46
N ASP A 361 17.23 -11.41 9.18
CA ASP A 361 17.87 -10.12 9.00
C ASP A 361 17.95 -9.74 7.53
N ILE A 362 17.57 -8.50 7.20
CA ILE A 362 17.54 -7.99 5.84
C ILE A 362 18.23 -6.64 5.78
N ILE A 363 19.29 -6.55 4.99
CA ILE A 363 19.91 -5.28 4.59
C ILE A 363 19.50 -4.96 3.17
N SER A 364 18.96 -3.77 2.93
CA SER A 364 18.64 -3.29 1.59
C SER A 364 19.31 -1.95 1.27
N LEU A 365 19.81 -1.81 0.04
CA LEU A 365 20.36 -0.56 -0.49
C LEU A 365 19.87 -0.34 -1.91
N GLY A 366 19.31 0.84 -2.19
CA GLY A 366 18.76 1.12 -3.50
C GLY A 366 18.18 2.52 -3.63
N GLY A 367 17.21 2.65 -4.52
CA GLY A 367 16.58 3.94 -4.75
C GLY A 367 15.56 3.94 -5.86
N PHE A 368 14.97 5.12 -6.05
CA PHE A 368 13.93 5.39 -7.03
C PHE A 368 14.39 6.48 -7.98
N VAL A 369 14.09 6.30 -9.26
CA VAL A 369 14.03 7.37 -10.25
C VAL A 369 12.58 7.68 -10.56
N PHE A 370 12.19 8.94 -10.44
CA PHE A 370 10.87 9.47 -10.79
C PHE A 370 10.99 10.33 -12.05
N PHE A 371 10.00 10.26 -12.95
CA PHE A 371 9.97 11.05 -14.18
C PHE A 371 8.58 11.59 -14.51
#